data_AF-A0A6A3RVE0-F1
#
_entry.id   AF-A0A6A3RVE0-F1
#
_cell.length_a   1.000
_cell.length_b   1.000
_cell.length_c   1.000
_cell.angle_alpha   90.00
_cell.angle_beta   90.00
_cell.angle_gamma   90.00
#
_symmetry.space_group_name_H-M   'P 1'
#
loop_
_entity.id
_entity.type
_entity.pdbx_description
1 polymer ?
#
loop_
_entity_poly.entity_id
_entity_poly.type
_entity_poly.pdbx_seq_one_letter_code
_entity_poly.pdbx_strand_id
1 'polypeptide(L)'
;MGPFDHSFVLAQGMGGLDGRPKDACPMHKRSYDLSDGCCLNGDDLRLQVFEAKEEEGVVYVLLPATDVVDARLATSKFVAKEGDSAVHQRWRQLQPRWTGSAVGVEAASIL
;
A
#
# COMPACT_ATOMS: atom_id res chain seq x y z
N MET A 1 4.41 2.64 -3.92
CA MET A 1 5.65 2.01 -4.41
C MET A 1 6.51 3.09 -5.06
N GLY A 2 7.80 3.19 -4.72
CA GLY A 2 8.72 4.17 -5.33
C GLY A 2 9.16 3.75 -6.75
N PRO A 3 9.30 4.69 -7.70
CA PRO A 3 9.63 4.37 -9.09
C PRO A 3 11.12 4.01 -9.31
N PHE A 4 11.98 4.29 -8.32
CA PHE A 4 13.42 4.05 -8.44
C PHE A 4 13.82 2.59 -8.17
N ASP A 5 13.37 2.04 -7.04
CA ASP A 5 13.75 0.69 -6.56
C ASP A 5 12.55 -0.19 -6.22
N HIS A 6 11.33 0.26 -6.51
CA HIS A 6 10.09 -0.44 -6.22
C HIS A 6 9.84 -0.69 -4.71
N SER A 7 10.47 0.11 -3.83
CA SER A 7 10.26 0.02 -2.39
C SER A 7 8.88 0.56 -1.95
N PHE A 8 8.31 -0.02 -0.89
CA PHE A 8 7.03 0.38 -0.31
C PHE A 8 7.21 1.32 0.90
N VAL A 9 7.97 2.40 0.71
CA VAL A 9 8.37 3.32 1.80
C VAL A 9 7.77 4.72 1.70
N LEU A 10 7.10 5.04 0.58
CA LEU A 10 6.61 6.39 0.30
C LEU A 10 5.65 6.92 1.38
N ALA A 11 4.81 6.06 1.97
CA ALA A 11 3.86 6.47 3.01
C ALA A 11 4.49 7.19 4.23
N GLN A 12 5.81 7.06 4.43
CA GLN A 12 6.57 7.75 5.48
C GLN A 12 7.00 9.18 5.09
N GLY A 13 6.84 9.56 3.83
CA GLY A 13 7.33 10.79 3.23
C GLY A 13 6.27 11.85 2.98
N MET A 14 5.02 11.61 3.39
CA MET A 14 3.91 12.53 3.13
C MET A 14 4.12 13.89 3.81
N GLY A 15 3.83 14.96 3.08
CA GLY A 15 3.88 16.33 3.57
C GLY A 15 3.26 17.32 2.59
N GLY A 16 3.54 18.61 2.79
CA GLY A 16 3.09 19.68 1.90
C GLY A 16 4.23 20.62 1.52
N LEU A 17 4.19 21.16 0.31
CA LEU A 17 5.07 22.22 -0.16
C LEU A 17 4.22 23.25 -0.92
N ASP A 18 4.30 24.53 -0.53
CA ASP A 18 3.55 25.62 -1.16
C ASP A 18 2.04 25.35 -1.28
N GLY A 19 1.46 24.71 -0.27
CA GLY A 19 0.04 24.33 -0.25
C GLY A 19 -0.32 23.12 -1.13
N ARG A 20 0.65 22.51 -1.81
CA ARG A 20 0.45 21.29 -2.61
C ARG A 20 0.82 20.04 -1.82
N PRO A 21 0.03 18.96 -1.92
CA PRO A 21 0.37 17.68 -1.31
C PRO A 21 1.59 17.08 -2.00
N LYS A 22 2.56 16.60 -1.22
CA LYS A 22 3.86 16.12 -1.69
C LYS A 22 4.23 14.84 -0.95
N ASP A 23 4.95 13.97 -1.63
CA ASP A 23 5.63 12.82 -1.01
C ASP A 23 7.15 12.93 -1.20
N ALA A 24 7.91 12.81 -0.12
CA ALA A 24 9.38 12.79 -0.16
C ALA A 24 9.89 11.38 0.16
N CYS A 25 10.45 10.69 -0.84
CA CYS A 25 10.98 9.35 -0.64
C CYS A 25 12.14 9.36 0.39
N PRO A 26 12.02 8.64 1.52
CA PRO A 26 13.02 8.67 2.59
C PRO A 26 14.37 8.09 2.15
N MET A 27 14.35 7.10 1.25
CA MET A 27 15.53 6.37 0.77
C MET A 27 16.34 7.16 -0.25
N HIS A 28 15.63 7.87 -1.13
CA HIS A 28 16.21 8.38 -2.36
C HIS A 28 16.24 9.90 -2.43
N LYS A 29 15.54 10.59 -1.50
CA LYS A 29 15.43 12.05 -1.44
C LYS A 29 14.81 12.71 -2.68
N ARG A 30 14.08 11.93 -3.49
CA ARG A 30 13.21 12.47 -4.55
C ARG A 30 11.87 12.86 -3.95
N SER A 31 11.34 13.97 -4.41
CA SER A 31 10.04 14.48 -4.01
C SER A 31 9.08 14.45 -5.19
N TYR A 32 7.84 14.07 -4.93
CA TYR A 32 6.80 13.94 -5.94
C TYR A 32 5.59 14.78 -5.58
N ASP A 33 5.03 15.48 -6.56
CA ASP A 33 3.73 16.14 -6.42
C ASP A 33 2.63 15.08 -6.40
N LEU A 34 1.73 15.09 -5.40
CA LEU A 34 0.67 14.09 -5.30
C LEU A 34 -0.54 14.41 -6.18
N SER A 35 -0.61 15.62 -6.78
CA SER A 35 -1.68 15.97 -7.72
C SER A 35 -1.53 15.28 -9.07
N ASP A 36 -0.30 15.09 -9.55
CA ASP A 36 -0.03 14.51 -10.86
C ASP A 36 1.07 13.43 -10.87
N GLY A 37 1.78 13.25 -9.76
CA GLY A 37 2.86 12.28 -9.58
C GLY A 37 4.23 12.77 -10.06
N CYS A 38 4.39 13.98 -10.60
CA CYS A 38 5.66 14.48 -11.15
C CYS A 38 6.78 14.45 -10.11
N CYS A 39 7.99 14.03 -10.51
CA CYS A 39 9.18 14.33 -9.73
C CYS A 39 9.47 15.84 -9.76
N LEU A 40 9.54 16.45 -8.58
CA LEU A 40 9.83 17.87 -8.39
C LEU A 40 11.32 18.19 -8.49
N ASN A 41 12.18 17.17 -8.58
CA ASN A 41 13.62 17.32 -8.68
C ASN A 41 14.14 17.42 -10.13
N GLY A 42 13.25 17.30 -11.13
CA GLY A 42 13.61 17.37 -12.55
C GLY A 42 13.99 16.02 -13.18
N ASP A 43 13.87 14.92 -12.45
CA ASP A 43 13.99 13.57 -13.02
C ASP A 43 12.75 13.21 -13.85
N ASP A 44 12.92 12.43 -14.91
CA ASP A 44 11.81 11.85 -15.70
C ASP A 44 11.22 10.60 -15.02
N LEU A 45 10.88 10.73 -13.73
CA LEU A 45 10.23 9.71 -12.93
C LEU A 45 8.88 10.25 -12.44
N ARG A 46 7.86 9.38 -12.43
CA ARG A 46 6.52 9.75 -11.99
C ARG A 46 5.93 8.68 -11.06
N LEU A 47 5.17 9.12 -10.07
CA LEU A 47 4.28 8.24 -9.31
C LEU A 47 3.02 7.92 -10.11
N GLN A 48 2.55 6.69 -10.01
CA GLN A 48 1.18 6.38 -10.40
C GLN A 48 0.24 7.04 -9.39
N VAL A 49 -0.55 8.01 -9.86
CA VAL A 49 -1.61 8.66 -9.10
C VAL A 49 -2.98 8.20 -9.58
N PHE A 50 -3.97 8.31 -8.71
CA PHE A 50 -5.37 8.02 -8.99
C PHE A 50 -6.21 9.19 -8.50
N GLU A 51 -7.28 9.50 -9.22
CA GLU A 51 -8.25 10.46 -8.75
C GLU A 51 -8.92 9.92 -7.48
N ALA A 52 -9.10 10.79 -6.50
CA ALA A 52 -9.78 10.47 -5.27
C ALA A 52 -10.79 11.56 -4.93
N LYS A 53 -11.91 11.16 -4.34
CA LYS A 53 -12.93 12.06 -3.81
C LYS A 53 -13.32 11.64 -2.40
N GLU A 54 -13.74 12.59 -1.59
CA GLU A 54 -14.29 12.35 -0.26
C GLU A 54 -15.77 12.75 -0.25
N GLU A 55 -16.62 11.85 0.23
CA GLU A 55 -18.05 12.08 0.40
C GLU A 55 -18.45 11.52 1.77
N GLU A 56 -18.97 12.38 2.66
CA GLU A 56 -19.47 12.00 3.99
C GLU A 56 -18.46 11.23 4.87
N GLY A 57 -17.17 11.60 4.79
CA GLY A 57 -16.08 10.95 5.52
C GLY A 57 -15.56 9.66 4.86
N VAL A 58 -16.10 9.28 3.69
CA VAL A 58 -15.67 8.11 2.93
C VAL A 58 -14.82 8.55 1.73
N VAL A 59 -13.62 7.98 1.62
CA VAL A 59 -12.71 8.25 0.50
C VAL A 59 -12.90 7.20 -0.59
N TYR A 60 -13.23 7.67 -1.80
CA TYR A 60 -13.33 6.87 -3.01
C TYR A 60 -12.11 7.12 -3.89
N VAL A 61 -11.60 6.08 -4.52
CA VAL A 61 -10.48 6.15 -5.45
C VAL A 61 -10.92 5.58 -6.80
N LEU A 62 -10.70 6.33 -7.88
CA LEU A 62 -10.99 5.90 -9.23
C LEU A 62 -9.84 5.02 -9.73
N LEU A 63 -10.06 3.71 -9.70
CA LEU A 63 -9.12 2.73 -10.22
C LEU A 63 -9.43 2.40 -11.69
N PRO A 64 -8.40 2.09 -12.50
CA PRO A 64 -8.59 1.43 -13.79
C PRO A 64 -9.30 0.08 -13.65
N ALA A 65 -9.68 -0.51 -14.78
CA ALA A 65 -10.20 -1.87 -14.81
C ALA A 65 -9.28 -2.85 -14.06
N THR A 66 -9.88 -3.84 -13.39
CA THR A 66 -9.18 -4.74 -12.46
C THR A 66 -8.09 -5.55 -13.12
N ASP A 67 -8.30 -5.98 -14.36
CA ASP A 67 -7.31 -6.67 -15.19
C ASP A 67 -6.03 -5.82 -15.41
N VAL A 68 -6.20 -4.51 -15.62
CA VAL A 68 -5.09 -3.56 -15.78
C VAL A 68 -4.33 -3.36 -14.46
N VAL A 69 -5.06 -3.27 -13.34
CA VAL A 69 -4.47 -3.09 -12.00
C VAL A 69 -3.69 -4.34 -11.59
N ASP A 70 -4.30 -5.52 -11.75
CA ASP A 70 -3.69 -6.79 -11.37
C ASP A 70 -2.44 -7.11 -12.19
N ALA A 71 -2.44 -6.77 -13.49
CA ALA A 71 -1.26 -6.93 -14.34
C ALA A 71 -0.08 -6.05 -13.88
N ARG A 72 -0.34 -4.86 -13.34
CA ARG A 72 0.70 -3.92 -12.88
C ARG A 72 1.19 -4.18 -11.46
N LEU A 73 0.29 -4.55 -10.55
CA LEU A 73 0.61 -4.71 -9.14
C LEU A 73 0.89 -6.17 -8.74
N ALA A 74 0.65 -7.12 -9.64
CA ALA A 74 0.77 -8.56 -9.40
C ALA A 74 0.06 -8.97 -8.09
N THR A 75 -1.12 -8.40 -7.83
CA THR A 75 -1.82 -8.48 -6.54
C THR A 75 -2.02 -9.93 -6.10
N SER A 76 -2.41 -10.81 -7.01
CA SER A 76 -2.60 -12.25 -6.76
C SER A 76 -1.31 -13.02 -6.42
N LYS A 77 -0.14 -12.49 -6.75
CA LYS A 77 1.18 -13.08 -6.41
C LYS A 77 1.54 -12.84 -4.95
N PHE A 78 0.98 -11.81 -4.32
CA PHE A 78 1.30 -11.39 -2.95
C PHE A 78 0.15 -11.60 -1.96
N VAL A 79 -1.03 -12.05 -2.42
CA VAL A 79 -2.12 -12.48 -1.54
C VAL A 79 -1.71 -13.79 -0.87
N ALA A 80 -1.57 -13.76 0.45
CA ALA A 80 -1.35 -14.95 1.25
C ALA A 80 -2.56 -15.88 1.10
N LYS A 81 -2.31 -17.13 0.70
CA LYS A 81 -3.32 -18.19 0.61
C LYS A 81 -3.36 -18.98 1.92
N GLU A 82 -4.48 -19.66 2.14
CA GLU A 82 -4.59 -20.64 3.22
C GLU A 82 -3.54 -21.74 2.99
N GLY A 83 -2.48 -21.73 3.81
CA GLY A 83 -1.29 -22.58 3.65
C GLY A 83 0.05 -21.83 3.60
N ASP A 84 0.06 -20.55 3.22
CA ASP A 84 1.28 -19.72 3.15
C ASP A 84 1.83 -19.35 4.54
N SER A 85 1.08 -19.68 5.60
CA SER A 85 1.40 -19.43 7.01
C SER A 85 2.37 -20.44 7.62
N ALA A 86 3.10 -21.23 6.83
CA ALA A 86 4.06 -22.22 7.33
C ALA A 86 5.12 -21.61 8.29
N VAL A 87 5.45 -20.34 8.11
CA VAL A 87 6.27 -19.58 9.06
C VAL A 87 5.55 -19.42 10.40
N HIS A 88 4.27 -19.06 10.41
CA HIS A 88 3.44 -18.90 11.62
C HIS A 88 3.16 -20.23 12.37
N GLN A 89 3.05 -21.35 11.66
CA GLN A 89 2.85 -22.69 12.24
C GLN A 89 4.02 -23.10 13.16
N ARG A 90 5.26 -22.79 12.75
CA ARG A 90 6.48 -23.10 13.53
C ARG A 90 6.61 -22.22 14.78
N TRP A 91 6.14 -20.98 14.73
CA TRP A 91 6.13 -20.09 15.92
C TRP A 91 5.08 -20.52 16.95
N ARG A 92 3.94 -21.09 16.54
CA ARG A 92 2.93 -21.65 17.49
C ARG A 92 3.45 -22.84 18.28
N GLN A 93 4.29 -23.68 17.68
CA GLN A 93 4.83 -24.89 18.33
C GLN A 93 5.97 -24.60 19.31
N LEU A 94 6.57 -23.40 19.25
CA LEU A 94 7.75 -23.01 20.04
C LEU A 94 7.46 -22.02 21.18
N GLN A 95 6.20 -21.70 21.48
CA GLN A 95 5.84 -20.78 22.57
C GLN A 95 5.22 -21.52 23.77
N PRO A 96 5.94 -21.69 24.91
CA PRO A 96 5.38 -22.34 26.09
C PRO A 96 4.39 -21.48 26.89
N ARG A 97 4.02 -20.27 26.44
CA ARG A 97 3.30 -19.33 27.33
C ARG A 97 2.46 -18.22 26.68
N TRP A 98 1.83 -18.47 25.54
CA TRP A 98 0.84 -17.52 25.02
C TRP A 98 -0.58 -17.94 25.44
N THR A 99 -1.07 -17.40 26.56
CA THR A 99 -2.46 -17.55 27.01
C THR A 99 -3.31 -16.36 26.54
N GLY A 100 -3.34 -16.13 25.24
CA GLY A 100 -4.26 -15.19 24.60
C GLY A 100 -5.21 -15.97 23.70
N SER A 101 -6.52 -15.90 23.97
CA SER A 101 -7.52 -16.51 23.10
C SER A 101 -7.50 -15.80 21.74
N ALA A 102 -7.07 -16.49 20.69
CA ALA A 102 -7.29 -16.05 19.32
C ALA A 102 -8.78 -16.24 19.00
N VAL A 103 -9.60 -15.23 19.29
CA VAL A 103 -10.94 -15.15 18.72
C VAL A 103 -10.80 -14.91 17.22
N GLY A 104 -11.16 -15.94 16.45
CA GLY A 104 -11.22 -15.88 15.00
C GLY A 104 -12.25 -14.84 14.56
N VAL A 105 -11.89 -14.06 13.55
CA VAL A 105 -12.89 -13.35 12.74
C VAL A 105 -13.51 -14.38 11.80
N GLU A 106 -14.70 -14.84 12.16
CA GLU A 106 -15.55 -15.63 11.29
C GLU A 106 -15.99 -14.73 10.12
N ALA A 107 -15.78 -15.20 8.89
CA ALA A 107 -16.28 -14.57 7.69
C ALA A 107 -17.82 -14.67 7.69
N ALA A 108 -18.49 -13.67 8.24
CA ALA A 108 -19.92 -13.50 8.04
C ALA A 108 -20.14 -12.99 6.61
N SER A 109 -20.83 -13.80 5.81
CA SER A 109 -21.50 -13.32 4.59
C SER A 109 -22.42 -12.16 4.95
N ILE A 110 -22.21 -11.02 4.30
CA ILE A 110 -23.22 -9.97 4.21
C ILE A 110 -24.10 -10.34 3.02
N LEU A 111 -25.41 -10.46 3.28
CA LEU A 111 -26.48 -10.62 2.31
C LEU A 111 -26.45 -9.52 1.23
#